data_AF-A0A7S1YR04-F1
#
_entry.id   AF-A0A7S1YR04-F1
#
_cell.length_a   1.000
_cell.length_b   1.000
_cell.length_c   1.000
_cell.angle_alpha   90.00
_cell.angle_beta   90.00
_cell.angle_gamma   90.00
#
_symmetry.space_group_name_H-M   'P 1'
#
loop_
_entity.id
_entity.type
_entity.pdbx_description
1 polymer ?
#
loop_
_entity_poly.entity_id
_entity_poly.type
_entity_poly.pdbx_seq_one_letter_code
_entity_poly.pdbx_strand_id
1 'polypeptide(L)'
;PFLALGQIMARNRLDGCGNQGTSIDGKAAFQNMATLSVFWVAVNGLAGFALYTQWRRNNWGDFSPILSFSSVEFIAIASFNAVMVLLVAYLVWRTRRSIREKYDIKEERCHGQEDIMCAICCMPCSICHMGRHTADYSTYSAKCCTETGLPQNVQVRSMPPKGYSDAGHLV
;
A
#
# COMPACT_ATOMS: atom_id res chain seq x y z
N PRO A 1 2.83 -4.17 -2.50
CA PRO A 1 1.53 -3.48 -2.34
C PRO A 1 1.68 -2.12 -1.65
N PHE A 2 2.30 -2.09 -0.46
CA PHE A 2 2.55 -0.88 0.33
C PHE A 2 3.25 0.25 -0.44
N LEU A 3 4.35 -0.02 -1.16
CA LEU A 3 5.05 1.01 -1.96
C LEU A 3 4.15 1.63 -3.03
N ALA A 4 3.46 0.79 -3.82
CA ALA A 4 2.55 1.26 -4.86
C ALA A 4 1.36 2.04 -4.26
N LEU A 5 0.83 1.60 -3.12
CA LEU A 5 -0.21 2.32 -2.40
C LEU A 5 0.30 3.68 -1.88
N GLY A 6 1.48 3.72 -1.27
CA GLY A 6 2.13 4.96 -0.83
C GLY A 6 2.32 5.95 -1.99
N GLN A 7 2.68 5.46 -3.18
CA GLN A 7 2.79 6.30 -4.38
C GLN A 7 1.44 6.87 -4.83
N ILE A 8 0.36 6.08 -4.73
CA ILE A 8 -1.00 6.56 -4.99
C ILE A 8 -1.40 7.62 -3.95
N MET A 9 -1.12 7.37 -2.67
CA MET A 9 -1.43 8.28 -1.57
C MET A 9 -0.68 9.61 -1.71
N ALA A 10 0.63 9.58 -1.94
CA ALA A 10 1.44 10.78 -2.13
C ALA A 10 0.96 11.63 -3.31
N ARG A 11 0.64 11.01 -4.46
CA ARG A 11 0.07 11.72 -5.62
C ARG A 11 -1.26 12.39 -5.32
N ASN A 12 -2.10 11.74 -4.53
CA ASN A 12 -3.42 12.25 -4.18
C ASN A 12 -3.41 13.18 -2.97
N ARG A 13 -2.24 13.43 -2.37
CA ARG A 13 -2.05 14.19 -1.12
C ARG A 13 -2.88 13.59 0.03
N LEU A 14 -2.81 12.27 0.15
CA LEU A 14 -3.46 11.55 1.25
C LEU A 14 -2.48 11.37 2.41
N ASP A 15 -2.97 11.57 3.64
CA ASP A 15 -2.24 11.24 4.86
C ASP A 15 -2.08 9.71 5.01
N GLY A 16 -1.34 9.27 6.03
CA GLY A 16 -1.14 7.84 6.32
C GLY A 16 -2.42 7.05 6.61
N CYS A 17 -3.55 7.72 6.85
CA CYS A 17 -4.87 7.14 7.14
C CYS A 17 -5.82 7.19 5.93
N GLY A 18 -5.38 7.75 4.80
CA GLY A 18 -6.16 7.89 3.58
C GLY A 18 -7.10 9.11 3.55
N ASN A 19 -6.93 10.09 4.45
CA ASN A 19 -7.66 11.36 4.39
C ASN A 19 -6.93 12.38 3.50
N GLN A 20 -7.66 13.37 2.97
CA GLN A 20 -7.04 14.49 2.27
C GLN A 20 -6.18 15.32 3.23
N GLY A 21 -4.93 15.57 2.85
CA GLY A 21 -3.98 16.36 3.62
C GLY A 21 -3.12 17.26 2.74
N THR A 22 -2.04 17.77 3.31
CA THR A 22 -1.04 18.57 2.60
C THR A 22 -0.12 17.68 1.76
N SER A 23 0.68 18.30 0.88
CA SER A 23 1.74 17.57 0.16
C SER A 23 2.77 16.95 1.10
N ILE A 24 3.03 17.58 2.25
CA ILE A 24 3.94 17.09 3.29
C ILE A 24 3.40 15.78 3.89
N ASP A 25 2.10 15.73 4.17
CA ASP A 25 1.43 14.54 4.71
C ASP A 25 1.51 13.36 3.73
N GLY A 26 1.38 13.64 2.43
CA GLY A 26 1.56 12.63 1.37
C GLY A 26 2.98 12.05 1.34
N LYS A 27 4.01 12.89 1.54
CA LYS A 27 5.41 12.43 1.62
C LYS A 27 5.62 11.53 2.83
N ALA A 28 5.13 11.98 3.98
CA ALA A 28 5.22 11.24 5.23
C ALA A 28 4.48 9.89 5.12
N ALA A 29 3.32 9.86 4.47
CA ALA A 29 2.59 8.63 4.18
C ALA A 29 3.43 7.67 3.33
N PHE A 30 4.03 8.12 2.23
CA PHE A 30 4.90 7.27 1.40
C PHE A 30 6.10 6.74 2.20
N GLN A 31 6.78 7.59 2.97
CA GLN A 31 7.91 7.18 3.81
C GLN A 31 7.50 6.15 4.86
N ASN A 32 6.38 6.36 5.56
CA ASN A 32 5.85 5.42 6.53
C ASN A 32 5.52 4.06 5.89
N MET A 33 4.88 4.05 4.71
CA MET A 33 4.58 2.81 3.99
C MET A 33 5.85 2.10 3.51
N ALA A 34 6.87 2.84 3.08
CA ALA A 34 8.16 2.28 2.68
C ALA A 34 8.88 1.65 3.87
N THR A 35 8.98 2.36 5.00
CA THR A 35 9.56 1.85 6.26
C THR A 35 8.85 0.60 6.72
N LEU A 36 7.51 0.62 6.74
CA LEU A 36 6.69 -0.53 7.12
C LEU A 36 6.91 -1.73 6.19
N SER A 37 7.07 -1.49 4.88
CA SER A 37 7.38 -2.55 3.90
C SER A 37 8.72 -3.20 4.17
N VAL A 38 9.76 -2.39 4.39
CA VAL A 38 11.13 -2.88 4.65
C VAL A 38 11.14 -3.67 5.96
N PHE A 39 10.51 -3.15 7.00
CA PHE A 39 10.37 -3.84 8.27
C PHE A 39 9.67 -5.19 8.12
N TRP A 40 8.53 -5.24 7.41
CA TRP A 40 7.78 -6.47 7.21
C TRP A 40 8.55 -7.53 6.41
N VAL A 41 9.27 -7.11 5.36
CA VAL A 41 10.14 -7.99 4.58
C VAL A 41 11.32 -8.48 5.42
N ALA A 42 11.92 -7.63 6.26
CA ALA A 42 13.02 -8.01 7.13
C ALA A 42 12.57 -9.06 8.17
N VAL A 43 11.43 -8.86 8.83
CA VAL A 43 10.88 -9.82 9.80
C VAL A 43 10.58 -11.17 9.14
N ASN A 44 9.95 -11.19 7.97
CA ASN A 44 9.67 -12.45 7.25
C ASN A 44 10.93 -13.09 6.69
N GLY A 45 11.91 -12.29 6.25
CA GLY A 45 13.21 -12.78 5.79
C GLY A 45 13.99 -13.46 6.92
N LEU A 46 14.02 -12.85 8.10
CA LEU A 46 14.63 -13.44 9.30
C LEU A 46 13.91 -14.72 9.73
N ALA A 47 12.57 -14.72 9.76
CA ALA A 47 11.78 -15.92 10.06
C ALA A 47 12.03 -17.06 9.04
N GLY A 48 12.02 -16.74 7.74
CA GLY A 48 12.30 -17.69 6.68
C GLY A 48 13.73 -18.24 6.75
N PHE A 49 14.71 -17.39 7.07
CA PHE A 49 16.09 -17.82 7.30
C PHE A 49 16.19 -18.74 8.52
N ALA A 50 15.54 -18.42 9.63
CA ALA A 50 15.50 -19.27 10.81
C ALA A 50 14.93 -20.66 10.48
N LEU A 51 13.77 -20.72 9.81
CA LEU A 51 13.15 -21.97 9.36
C LEU A 51 14.05 -22.75 8.38
N TYR A 52 14.69 -22.05 7.44
CA TYR A 52 15.63 -22.67 6.50
C TYR A 52 16.82 -23.31 7.22
N THR A 53 17.43 -22.60 8.19
CA THR A 53 18.56 -23.15 8.96
C THR A 53 18.14 -24.32 9.84
N GLN A 54 16.91 -24.34 10.34
CA GLN A 54 16.38 -25.46 11.11
C GLN A 54 16.09 -26.68 10.22
N TRP A 55 15.42 -26.48 9.08
CA TRP A 55 15.17 -27.52 8.09
C TRP A 55 16.48 -28.17 7.62
N ARG A 56 17.50 -27.34 7.33
CA ARG A 56 18.84 -27.82 6.95
C ARG A 56 19.51 -28.63 8.07
N ARG A 57 19.34 -28.22 9.33
CA ARG A 57 19.89 -28.93 10.51
C ARG A 57 19.19 -30.27 10.76
N ASN A 58 17.86 -30.32 10.69
CA ASN A 58 17.08 -31.54 10.91
C ASN A 58 17.36 -32.61 9.84
N ASN A 59 17.61 -32.20 8.59
CA ASN A 59 17.98 -33.13 7.51
C ASN A 59 19.40 -33.67 7.61
N TRP A 60 20.24 -33.15 8.51
CA TRP A 60 21.64 -33.54 8.69
C TRP A 60 21.89 -34.48 9.89
N GLY A 61 20.83 -35.09 10.43
CA GLY A 61 20.90 -36.32 11.22
C GLY A 61 21.24 -36.20 12.72
N ASP A 62 21.97 -35.18 13.18
CA ASP A 62 22.62 -35.30 14.50
C ASP A 62 22.70 -34.03 15.39
N PHE A 63 21.91 -32.97 15.14
CA PHE A 63 22.06 -31.72 15.94
C PHE A 63 20.88 -31.37 16.85
N SER A 64 21.23 -30.98 18.08
CA SER A 64 20.43 -30.83 19.31
C SER A 64 19.49 -29.58 19.35
N PRO A 65 18.50 -29.54 20.30
CA PRO A 65 17.25 -28.76 20.20
C PRO A 65 17.34 -27.29 20.66
N ILE A 66 18.43 -26.58 20.39
CA ILE A 66 18.61 -25.20 20.88
C ILE A 66 17.68 -24.20 20.15
N LEU A 67 17.13 -24.56 18.98
CA LEU A 67 16.07 -23.82 18.28
C LEU A 67 15.00 -24.79 17.76
N SER A 68 14.19 -25.35 18.65
CA SER A 68 12.93 -25.97 18.23
C SER A 68 11.90 -24.86 18.01
N PHE A 69 11.51 -24.62 16.76
CA PHE A 69 10.43 -23.68 16.47
C PHE A 69 9.18 -24.13 17.21
N SER A 70 8.73 -23.34 18.18
CA SER A 70 7.53 -23.66 18.95
C SER A 70 6.29 -23.30 18.12
N SER A 71 5.19 -24.03 18.32
CA SER A 71 3.88 -23.65 17.76
C SER A 71 3.52 -22.19 18.08
N VAL A 72 4.00 -21.67 19.22
CA VAL A 72 3.84 -20.28 19.64
C VAL A 72 4.49 -19.30 18.66
N GLU A 73 5.69 -19.59 18.17
CA GLU A 73 6.41 -18.70 17.24
C GLU A 73 5.75 -18.69 15.87
N PHE A 74 5.24 -19.84 15.41
CA PHE A 74 4.47 -19.92 14.18
C PHE A 74 3.17 -19.09 14.28
N ILE A 75 2.43 -19.22 15.39
CA ILE A 75 1.22 -18.42 15.65
C ILE A 75 1.56 -16.93 15.73
N ALA A 76 2.68 -16.56 16.36
CA ALA A 76 3.12 -15.17 16.45
C ALA A 76 3.43 -14.57 15.05
N ILE A 77 4.18 -15.29 14.22
CA ILE A 77 4.50 -14.86 12.85
C ILE A 77 3.23 -14.81 11.98
N ALA A 78 2.36 -15.82 12.09
CA ALA A 78 1.10 -15.87 11.35
C ALA A 78 0.17 -14.72 11.74
N SER A 79 0.01 -14.45 13.05
CA SER A 79 -0.82 -13.35 13.54
C SER A 79 -0.25 -11.99 13.15
N PHE A 80 1.06 -11.78 13.24
CA PHE A 80 1.72 -10.57 12.76
C PHE A 80 1.48 -10.35 11.25
N ASN A 81 1.66 -11.38 10.43
CA ASN A 81 1.37 -11.31 9.00
C ASN A 81 -0.11 -11.02 8.72
N ALA A 82 -1.03 -11.64 9.45
CA ALA A 82 -2.46 -11.37 9.33
C ALA A 82 -2.80 -9.92 9.64
N VAL A 83 -2.24 -9.35 10.72
CA VAL A 83 -2.41 -7.93 11.07
C VAL A 83 -1.87 -7.03 9.96
N MET A 84 -0.69 -7.33 9.41
CA MET A 84 -0.11 -6.56 8.30
C MET A 84 -0.98 -6.60 7.04
N VAL A 85 -1.55 -7.76 6.71
CA VAL A 85 -2.49 -7.92 5.58
C VAL A 85 -3.78 -7.14 5.82
N LEU A 86 -4.35 -7.20 7.02
CA LEU A 86 -5.54 -6.43 7.38
C LEU A 86 -5.29 -4.92 7.33
N LEU A 87 -4.13 -4.47 7.81
CA LEU A 87 -3.72 -3.07 7.76
C LEU A 87 -3.64 -2.57 6.32
N VAL A 88 -2.97 -3.30 5.41
CA VAL A 88 -2.89 -2.88 4.00
C VAL A 88 -4.26 -2.95 3.31
N ALA A 89 -5.10 -3.93 3.63
CA ALA A 89 -6.47 -3.99 3.11
C ALA A 89 -7.29 -2.77 3.55
N TYR A 90 -7.20 -2.39 4.83
CA TYR A 90 -7.83 -1.20 5.38
C TYR A 90 -7.36 0.08 4.67
N LEU A 91 -6.05 0.23 4.46
CA LEU A 91 -5.47 1.39 3.78
C LEU A 91 -5.88 1.46 2.30
N VAL A 92 -5.92 0.32 1.61
CA VAL A 92 -6.41 0.23 0.22
C VAL A 92 -7.88 0.63 0.15
N TRP A 93 -8.72 0.13 1.05
CA TRP A 93 -10.13 0.49 1.14
C TRP A 93 -10.31 2.00 1.34
N ARG A 94 -9.62 2.58 2.32
CA ARG A 94 -9.69 4.03 2.62
C ARG A 94 -9.19 4.89 1.48
N THR A 95 -8.05 4.53 0.89
CA THR A 95 -7.47 5.23 -0.27
C THR A 95 -8.43 5.21 -1.45
N ARG A 96 -9.01 4.04 -1.75
CA ARG A 96 -9.97 3.88 -2.85
C ARG A 96 -11.21 4.72 -2.62
N ARG A 97 -11.76 4.71 -1.41
CA ARG A 97 -12.91 5.53 -1.03
C ARG A 97 -12.62 7.02 -1.21
N SER A 98 -11.47 7.51 -0.75
CA SER A 98 -11.10 8.91 -0.92
C SER A 98 -10.96 9.31 -2.40
N ILE A 99 -10.38 8.42 -3.22
CA ILE A 99 -10.29 8.62 -4.67
C ILE A 99 -11.71 8.67 -5.27
N ARG A 100 -12.61 7.74 -4.93
CA ARG A 100 -13.99 7.74 -5.44
C ARG A 100 -14.75 9.02 -5.07
N GLU A 101 -14.65 9.45 -3.82
CA GLU A 101 -15.26 10.70 -3.33
C GLU A 101 -14.71 11.92 -4.11
N LYS A 102 -13.40 11.94 -4.37
CA LYS A 102 -12.72 12.99 -5.13
C LYS A 102 -13.14 13.04 -6.60
N TYR A 103 -13.25 11.89 -7.26
CA TYR A 103 -13.55 11.79 -8.71
C TYR A 103 -15.04 11.56 -9.02
N ASP A 104 -15.92 11.60 -8.01
CA ASP A 104 -17.36 11.33 -8.15
C ASP A 104 -17.68 9.98 -8.82
N ILE A 105 -16.85 8.97 -8.56
CA ILE A 105 -17.02 7.64 -9.14
C ILE A 105 -18.14 6.95 -8.38
N LYS A 106 -19.31 6.82 -9.02
CA LYS A 106 -20.47 6.12 -8.45
C LYS A 106 -20.17 4.64 -8.29
N GLU A 107 -20.65 4.07 -7.19
CA GLU A 107 -20.61 2.63 -6.98
C GLU A 107 -21.64 1.95 -7.87
N GLU A 108 -21.23 0.93 -8.61
CA GLU A 108 -22.15 0.19 -9.50
C GLU A 108 -22.84 -0.96 -8.78
N ARG A 109 -22.16 -1.59 -7.81
CA ARG A 109 -22.63 -2.80 -7.13
C ARG A 109 -22.26 -2.77 -5.65
N CYS A 110 -23.06 -3.45 -4.82
CA CYS A 110 -22.76 -3.73 -3.41
C CYS A 110 -22.75 -2.54 -2.43
N HIS A 111 -23.62 -1.52 -2.57
CA HIS A 111 -23.97 -0.51 -1.54
C HIS A 111 -22.88 -0.23 -0.45
N GLY A 112 -21.71 0.27 -0.83
CA GLY A 112 -20.62 0.65 0.07
C GLY A 112 -19.61 -0.45 0.45
N GLN A 113 -19.81 -1.69 0.00
CA GLN A 113 -18.96 -2.85 0.31
C GLN A 113 -18.04 -3.30 -0.83
N GLU A 114 -18.26 -2.81 -2.06
CA GLU A 114 -17.44 -3.16 -3.23
C GLU A 114 -15.94 -2.93 -2.96
N ASP A 115 -15.62 -1.81 -2.31
CA ASP A 115 -14.23 -1.42 -2.03
C ASP A 115 -13.56 -2.34 -1.01
N ILE A 116 -14.30 -2.88 -0.04
CA ILE A 116 -13.79 -3.83 0.95
C ILE A 116 -13.48 -5.17 0.27
N MET A 117 -14.41 -5.68 -0.54
CA MET A 117 -14.21 -6.93 -1.27
C MET A 117 -13.04 -6.82 -2.26
N CYS A 118 -12.93 -5.71 -2.99
CA CYS A 118 -11.79 -5.48 -3.89
C CYS A 118 -10.46 -5.35 -3.13
N ALA A 119 -10.46 -4.75 -1.93
CA ALA A 119 -9.26 -4.62 -1.11
C ALA A 119 -8.78 -5.97 -0.55
N ILE A 120 -9.70 -6.88 -0.20
CA ILE A 120 -9.36 -8.19 0.39
C ILE A 120 -9.09 -9.24 -0.69
N CYS A 121 -9.96 -9.38 -1.69
CA CYS A 121 -9.92 -10.49 -2.66
C CYS A 121 -8.92 -10.26 -3.81
N CYS A 122 -8.74 -9.01 -4.25
CA CYS A 122 -7.90 -8.67 -5.41
C CYS A 122 -7.12 -7.38 -5.14
N MET A 123 -6.49 -7.28 -3.97
CA MET A 123 -5.72 -6.12 -3.54
C MET A 123 -4.74 -5.56 -4.61
N PRO A 124 -3.87 -6.38 -5.25
CA PRO A 124 -2.97 -5.86 -6.27
C PRO A 124 -3.72 -5.26 -7.47
N CYS A 125 -4.86 -5.86 -7.85
CA CYS A 125 -5.71 -5.41 -8.95
C CYS A 125 -6.31 -4.03 -8.62
N SER A 126 -6.83 -3.87 -7.40
CA SER A 126 -7.37 -2.61 -6.92
C SER A 126 -6.31 -1.51 -6.89
N ILE A 127 -5.10 -1.82 -6.43
CA ILE A 127 -3.95 -0.90 -6.45
C ILE A 127 -3.57 -0.51 -7.88
N CYS A 128 -3.44 -1.47 -8.80
CA CYS A 128 -3.13 -1.19 -10.20
C CYS A 128 -4.21 -0.32 -10.86
N HIS A 129 -5.49 -0.59 -10.57
CA HIS A 129 -6.61 0.20 -11.07
C HIS A 129 -6.54 1.64 -10.56
N MET A 130 -6.40 1.84 -9.24
CA MET A 130 -6.19 3.17 -8.66
C MET A 130 -4.96 3.87 -9.23
N GLY A 131 -3.88 3.14 -9.46
CA GLY A 131 -2.66 3.66 -10.06
C GLY A 131 -2.90 4.24 -11.46
N ARG A 132 -3.61 3.50 -12.33
CA ARG A 132 -3.94 3.95 -13.70
C ARG A 132 -4.89 5.13 -13.73
N HIS A 133 -5.81 5.24 -12.77
CA HIS A 133 -6.71 6.40 -12.66
C HIS A 133 -6.01 7.66 -12.15
N THR A 134 -4.89 7.51 -11.45
CA THR A 134 -4.19 8.62 -10.79
C THR A 134 -2.93 9.06 -11.52
N ALA A 135 -2.51 8.37 -12.58
CA ALA A 135 -1.50 8.86 -13.51
C ALA A 135 -1.67 8.30 -14.92
N ASP A 136 -1.25 9.13 -15.88
CA ASP A 136 -1.15 8.74 -17.27
C ASP A 136 0.16 7.97 -17.54
N TYR A 137 0.07 6.65 -17.42
CA TYR A 137 1.18 5.75 -17.77
C TYR A 137 1.35 5.52 -19.28
N SER A 138 0.51 6.10 -20.14
CA SER A 138 0.74 6.08 -21.58
C SER A 138 1.80 7.11 -22.00
N THR A 139 1.82 8.25 -21.30
CA THR A 139 2.81 9.32 -21.51
C THR A 139 4.07 9.10 -20.68
N TYR A 140 3.94 8.64 -19.42
CA TYR A 140 5.08 8.53 -18.50
C TYR A 140 5.33 7.10 -18.05
N SER A 141 6.59 6.65 -18.15
CA SER A 141 7.00 5.35 -17.64
C SER A 141 6.93 5.30 -16.10
N ALA A 142 6.34 4.24 -15.56
CA ALA A 142 6.26 4.01 -14.12
C ALA A 142 7.67 3.85 -13.51
N LYS A 143 7.91 4.51 -12.37
CA LYS A 143 9.18 4.40 -11.63
C LYS A 143 8.94 3.83 -10.23
N CYS A 144 9.58 2.69 -9.94
CA CYS A 144 9.63 2.18 -8.57
C CYS A 144 10.48 3.12 -7.68
N CYS A 145 10.23 3.10 -6.37
CA CYS A 145 11.03 3.82 -5.37
C CYS A 145 11.07 5.35 -5.51
N THR A 146 10.17 5.94 -6.31
CA THR A 146 9.92 7.38 -6.30
C THR A 146 8.70 7.68 -5.44
N GLU A 147 8.62 8.89 -4.90
CA GLU A 147 7.54 9.34 -4.02
C GLU A 147 6.16 9.18 -4.69
N THR A 148 6.06 9.47 -5.99
CA THR A 148 4.79 9.50 -6.73
C THR A 148 4.65 8.37 -7.75
N GLY A 149 5.68 7.56 -7.97
CA GLY A 149 5.68 6.56 -9.04
C GLY A 149 5.93 7.14 -10.44
N LEU A 150 6.27 8.43 -10.54
CA LEU A 150 6.52 9.17 -11.78
C LEU A 150 7.96 9.72 -11.81
N PRO A 151 8.50 10.05 -13.00
CA PRO A 151 9.78 10.75 -13.12
C PRO A 151 9.77 12.11 -12.39
N GLN A 152 10.91 12.51 -11.78
CA GLN A 152 11.01 13.71 -10.94
C GLN A 152 10.67 15.03 -11.67
N ASN A 153 10.79 15.04 -13.00
CA ASN A 153 10.46 16.19 -13.85
C ASN A 153 8.96 16.33 -14.16
N VAL A 154 8.12 15.39 -13.72
CA VAL A 154 6.68 15.41 -13.95
C VAL A 154 5.99 15.97 -12.73
N GLN A 155 5.40 17.16 -12.86
CA GLN A 155 4.56 17.72 -11.80
C GLN A 155 3.24 16.95 -11.74
N VAL A 156 2.91 16.41 -10.56
CA VAL A 156 1.63 15.76 -10.33
C VAL A 156 0.55 16.83 -10.37
N ARG A 157 -0.34 16.74 -11.36
CA ARG A 157 -1.48 17.65 -11.47
C ARG A 157 -2.43 17.40 -10.31
N SER A 158 -2.31 18.20 -9.25
CA SER A 158 -3.30 18.19 -8.17
C SER A 158 -4.55 18.88 -8.69
N MET A 159 -5.61 18.12 -8.98
CA MET A 159 -6.92 18.74 -9.19
C MET A 159 -7.33 19.47 -7.92
N PRO A 160 -7.89 20.69 -8.04
CA PRO A 160 -8.40 21.42 -6.88
C PRO A 160 -9.52 20.63 -6.19
N PRO A 161 -9.69 20.77 -4.87
CA PRO A 161 -10.78 20.14 -4.14
C PRO A 161 -12.15 20.58 -4.69
N LYS A 162 -13.14 19.67 -4.68
CA LYS A 162 -14.55 19.98 -5.00
C LYS A 162 -14.99 21.18 -4.17
N GLY A 163 -15.32 22.29 -4.84
CA GLY A 163 -15.69 23.57 -4.21
C GLY A 163 -14.84 24.76 -4.65
N TYR A 164 -13.72 24.54 -5.34
CA TYR A 164 -13.02 25.60 -6.06
C TYR A 164 -13.68 25.79 -7.43
N SER A 165 -14.79 26.54 -7.46
CA SER A 165 -15.26 27.14 -8.70
C SER A 165 -14.18 28.11 -9.14
N ASP A 166 -13.61 27.90 -10.33
CA ASP A 166 -12.71 28.85 -10.98
C ASP A 166 -13.48 30.16 -11.23
N ALA A 167 -13.52 31.01 -10.21
CA ALA A 167 -13.87 32.41 -10.35
C ALA A 167 -12.68 33.10 -11.03
N GLY A 168 -12.65 33.02 -12.36
CA GLY A 168 -11.78 33.90 -13.15
C GLY A 168 -10.94 33.19 -14.18
N HIS A 169 -11.54 32.90 -15.34
CA HIS A 169 -10.91 33.25 -16.62
C HIS A 169 -12.02 33.59 -17.63
N LEU A 170 -12.55 34.81 -17.48
CA LEU A 170 -13.02 35.61 -18.61
C LEU A 170 -11.82 36.44 -19.05
N VAL A 171 -11.17 36.02 -20.14
CA VAL A 171 -10.45 36.91 -21.07
C VAL A 171 -10.81 36.44 -22.47
#